data_AF-A0A972A9N6-F1
#
_entry.id   AF-A0A972A9N6-F1
#
_cell.length_a   1.000
_cell.length_b   1.000
_cell.length_c   1.000
_cell.angle_alpha   90.00
_cell.angle_beta   90.00
_cell.angle_gamma   90.00
#
_symmetry.space_group_name_H-M   'P 1'
#
loop_
_entity.id
_entity.type
_entity.pdbx_description
1 polymer ?
#
loop_
_entity_poly.entity_id
_entity_poly.type
_entity_poly.pdbx_seq_one_letter_code
_entity_poly.pdbx_strand_id
1 'polypeptide(L)'
;MRKIYMTGLIVLFAATTITAQTTLVVDFEDRTVGAVEPAIGWGGMEAVIADDPLATGNNVLKFTPNNYNAAAVVEFTLGAGTKLSDYSKFLFDGYFAQGDVGWKNIIVYAYDVTPTGPAFHENTTGTQIGSWDRAKPASTAWETIEIDLSGVPDYEGTVFLAFGFNCAGDEKGVTPIWYADDVSLAAISTSIPEFGSDLPSVDIISKAGVIEIAGLQNNNIIVYNLNGTKVFEQAAVSGNLNIVLPGGLYMVQIDSKAIKALVK
;
A
#
# COMPACT_ATOMS: atom_id res chain seq x y z
N MET A 1 20.57 -42.06 44.12
CA MET A 1 19.48 -41.40 43.35
C MET A 1 19.79 -39.92 43.25
N ARG A 2 20.23 -39.42 42.09
CA ARG A 2 20.47 -37.98 41.85
C ARG A 2 19.16 -37.38 41.32
N LYS A 3 18.60 -36.41 42.05
CA LYS A 3 17.47 -35.60 41.58
C LYS A 3 18.02 -34.51 40.66
N ILE A 4 17.58 -34.51 39.41
CA ILE A 4 17.84 -33.43 38.44
C ILE A 4 16.66 -32.46 38.59
N TYR A 5 16.94 -31.21 38.97
CA TYR A 5 15.95 -30.14 38.96
C TYR A 5 15.94 -29.51 37.58
N MET A 6 14.78 -29.57 36.91
CA MET A 6 14.57 -28.97 35.61
C MET A 6 14.00 -27.57 35.84
N THR A 7 14.85 -26.56 35.72
CA THR A 7 14.46 -25.15 35.85
C THR A 7 13.71 -24.74 34.58
N GLY A 8 12.39 -24.56 34.68
CA GLY A 8 11.58 -24.04 33.58
C GLY A 8 11.87 -22.56 33.35
N LEU A 9 12.46 -22.23 32.21
CA LEU A 9 12.60 -20.86 31.73
C LEU A 9 11.25 -20.41 31.17
N ILE A 10 10.60 -19.46 31.85
CA ILE A 10 9.40 -18.80 31.33
C ILE A 10 9.86 -17.68 30.39
N VAL A 11 9.65 -17.87 29.09
CA VAL A 11 9.86 -16.83 28.08
C VAL A 11 8.52 -16.12 27.88
N LEU A 12 8.50 -14.81 28.17
CA LEU A 12 7.35 -13.94 27.95
C LEU A 12 7.39 -13.44 26.50
N PHE A 13 6.40 -13.80 25.68
CA PHE A 13 6.29 -13.33 24.30
C PHE A 13 5.41 -12.09 24.25
N ALA A 14 5.94 -10.99 23.72
CA ALA A 14 5.14 -9.87 23.24
C ALA A 14 4.51 -10.29 21.91
N ALA A 15 3.19 -10.46 21.86
CA ALA A 15 2.49 -10.71 20.63
C ALA A 15 2.45 -9.40 19.81
N THR A 16 3.37 -9.24 18.88
CA THR A 16 3.24 -8.21 17.83
C THR A 16 2.19 -8.70 16.84
N THR A 17 1.05 -8.03 16.80
CA THR A 17 0.04 -8.19 15.74
C THR A 17 0.63 -7.67 14.44
N ILE A 18 0.90 -8.55 13.48
CA ILE A 18 1.32 -8.18 12.11
C ILE A 18 0.09 -8.30 11.21
N THR A 19 -0.41 -7.16 10.74
CA THR A 19 -1.47 -7.11 9.72
C THR A 19 -0.86 -7.41 8.35
N ALA A 20 -1.51 -8.28 7.56
CA ALA A 20 -1.14 -8.49 6.17
C ALA A 20 -1.19 -7.14 5.44
N GLN A 21 -0.14 -6.80 4.68
CA GLN A 21 -0.13 -5.59 3.88
C GLN A 21 -1.11 -5.78 2.71
N THR A 22 -2.28 -5.19 2.84
CA THR A 22 -3.32 -5.15 1.82
C THR A 22 -3.04 -4.00 0.87
N THR A 23 -3.45 -4.15 -0.39
CA THR A 23 -3.67 -2.99 -1.26
C THR A 23 -4.55 -2.01 -0.48
N LEU A 24 -4.09 -0.77 -0.34
CA LEU A 24 -4.92 0.29 0.23
C LEU A 24 -5.71 0.90 -0.91
N VAL A 25 -7.01 1.09 -0.72
CA VAL A 25 -7.91 1.64 -1.73
C VAL A 25 -8.76 2.72 -1.09
N VAL A 26 -8.95 3.82 -1.83
CA VAL A 26 -9.91 4.88 -1.55
C VAL A 26 -10.85 4.95 -2.76
N ASP A 27 -12.06 4.45 -2.58
CA ASP A 27 -13.14 4.35 -3.59
C ASP A 27 -14.20 5.46 -3.44
N PHE A 28 -14.06 6.33 -2.43
CA PHE A 28 -14.95 7.48 -2.16
C PHE A 28 -16.43 7.16 -1.89
N GLU A 29 -16.83 5.89 -1.88
CA GLU A 29 -18.21 5.45 -1.67
C GLU A 29 -18.72 5.73 -0.23
N ASP A 30 -17.79 5.89 0.71
CA ASP A 30 -18.09 6.29 2.09
C ASP A 30 -18.29 7.80 2.27
N ARG A 31 -18.06 8.59 1.21
CA ARG A 31 -18.16 10.05 1.24
C ARG A 31 -19.51 10.56 0.77
N THR A 32 -19.79 11.82 1.08
CA THR A 32 -21.01 12.50 0.63
C THR A 32 -20.69 13.35 -0.59
N VAL A 33 -21.51 13.26 -1.65
CA VAL A 33 -21.42 14.17 -2.81
C VAL A 33 -21.42 15.64 -2.36
N GLY A 34 -20.48 16.41 -2.88
CA GLY A 34 -20.22 17.81 -2.51
C GLY A 34 -19.30 17.98 -1.30
N ALA A 35 -18.86 16.90 -0.64
CA ALA A 35 -17.84 16.98 0.39
C ALA A 35 -16.52 17.50 -0.22
N VAL A 36 -15.87 18.42 0.49
CA VAL A 36 -14.57 18.97 0.10
C VAL A 36 -13.48 18.00 0.53
N GLU A 37 -12.64 17.62 -0.42
CA GLU A 37 -11.46 16.81 -0.18
C GLU A 37 -10.20 17.68 -0.11
N PRO A 38 -9.12 17.19 0.51
CA PRO A 38 -7.85 17.89 0.55
C PRO A 38 -7.30 18.19 -0.85
N ALA A 39 -6.69 19.37 -1.00
CA ALA A 39 -5.98 19.81 -2.20
C ALA A 39 -4.79 20.68 -1.81
N ILE A 40 -3.77 20.74 -2.67
CA ILE A 40 -2.59 21.59 -2.51
C ILE A 40 -2.42 22.49 -3.74
N GLY A 41 -1.96 23.72 -3.54
CA GLY A 41 -1.70 24.69 -4.61
C GLY A 41 -1.74 26.15 -4.14
N TRP A 42 -1.31 27.06 -5.01
CA TRP A 42 -1.40 28.50 -4.76
C TRP A 42 -2.75 29.05 -5.25
N GLY A 43 -3.77 28.97 -4.39
CA GLY A 43 -5.07 29.63 -4.56
C GLY A 43 -6.27 28.70 -4.41
N GLY A 44 -7.42 29.10 -4.97
CA GLY A 44 -8.71 28.42 -4.78
C GLY A 44 -8.95 27.28 -5.78
N MET A 45 -8.12 26.23 -5.75
CA MET A 45 -8.46 24.96 -6.40
C MET A 45 -9.59 24.25 -5.64
N GLU A 46 -10.28 23.33 -6.30
CA GLU A 46 -11.37 22.57 -5.73
C GLU A 46 -11.15 21.07 -5.94
N ALA A 47 -11.09 20.32 -4.84
CA ALA A 47 -11.23 18.87 -4.80
C ALA A 47 -12.52 18.54 -4.06
N VAL A 48 -13.46 17.86 -4.73
CA VAL A 48 -14.77 17.54 -4.16
C VAL A 48 -15.22 16.15 -4.59
N ILE A 49 -16.03 15.53 -3.75
CA ILE A 49 -16.75 14.31 -4.13
C ILE A 49 -17.88 14.68 -5.08
N ALA A 50 -17.99 13.98 -6.19
CA ALA A 50 -19.01 14.17 -7.21
C ALA A 50 -19.63 12.83 -7.59
N ASP A 51 -20.82 12.87 -8.20
CA ASP A 51 -21.32 11.71 -8.94
C ASP A 51 -20.38 11.39 -10.12
N ASP A 52 -20.17 10.11 -10.41
CA ASP A 52 -19.47 9.66 -11.61
C ASP A 52 -20.12 10.29 -12.87
N PRO A 53 -19.35 11.01 -13.70
CA PRO A 53 -19.88 11.68 -14.89
C PRO A 53 -20.35 10.72 -16.00
N LEU A 54 -20.00 9.43 -15.91
CA LEU A 54 -20.32 8.39 -16.90
C LEU A 54 -21.33 7.36 -16.38
N ALA A 55 -21.52 7.22 -15.07
CA ALA A 55 -22.48 6.31 -14.46
C ALA A 55 -23.12 6.92 -13.19
N THR A 56 -24.43 6.76 -13.02
CA THR A 56 -25.11 7.28 -11.82
C THR A 56 -24.96 6.33 -10.63
N GLY A 57 -24.75 6.89 -9.44
CA GLY A 57 -24.75 6.14 -8.18
C GLY A 57 -23.39 5.61 -7.72
N ASN A 58 -22.30 6.15 -8.30
CA ASN A 58 -20.92 5.95 -7.88
C ASN A 58 -20.33 7.33 -7.54
N ASN A 59 -19.60 7.42 -6.44
CA ASN A 59 -18.95 8.63 -5.97
C ASN A 59 -17.50 8.66 -6.44
N VAL A 60 -17.05 9.79 -6.94
CA VAL A 60 -15.68 9.95 -7.44
C VAL A 60 -15.07 11.24 -6.93
N LEU A 61 -13.75 11.29 -6.88
CA LEU A 61 -13.03 12.53 -6.65
C LEU A 61 -13.04 13.36 -7.94
N LYS A 62 -13.59 14.57 -7.89
CA LYS A 62 -13.48 15.58 -8.94
C LYS A 62 -12.44 16.63 -8.55
N PHE A 63 -11.52 16.93 -9.46
CA PHE A 63 -10.57 18.02 -9.28
C PHE A 63 -10.71 19.10 -10.35
N THR A 64 -10.75 20.35 -9.88
CA THR A 64 -10.76 21.56 -10.70
C THR A 64 -9.60 22.46 -10.25
N PRO A 65 -8.46 22.47 -10.95
CA PRO A 65 -7.38 23.39 -10.65
C PRO A 65 -7.80 24.82 -10.97
N ASN A 66 -7.35 25.77 -10.16
CA ASN A 66 -7.52 27.19 -10.41
C ASN A 66 -6.40 27.78 -11.29
N ASN A 67 -5.21 27.18 -11.24
CA ASN A 67 -4.01 27.58 -11.97
C ASN A 67 -2.99 26.41 -11.95
N TYR A 68 -1.82 26.63 -12.54
CA TYR A 68 -0.65 25.77 -12.39
C TYR A 68 -0.31 25.52 -10.91
N ASN A 69 0.41 24.43 -10.68
CA ASN A 69 0.98 24.04 -9.39
C ASN A 69 -0.08 23.62 -8.36
N ALA A 70 -1.18 23.04 -8.83
CA ALA A 70 -2.27 22.54 -7.99
C ALA A 70 -2.52 21.04 -8.21
N ALA A 71 -2.83 20.32 -7.14
CA ALA A 71 -3.09 18.88 -7.16
C ALA A 71 -4.19 18.51 -6.15
N ALA A 72 -4.94 17.44 -6.46
CA ALA A 72 -5.79 16.79 -5.48
C ALA A 72 -4.92 15.99 -4.51
N VAL A 73 -5.40 15.80 -3.28
CA VAL A 73 -4.68 15.07 -2.23
C VAL A 73 -5.57 13.97 -1.69
N VAL A 74 -5.03 12.75 -1.65
CA VAL A 74 -5.68 11.60 -1.02
C VAL A 74 -4.90 11.18 0.21
N GLU A 75 -5.62 10.85 1.28
CA GLU A 75 -5.07 10.37 2.54
C GLU A 75 -5.08 8.84 2.58
N PHE A 76 -3.96 8.25 2.98
CA PHE A 76 -3.84 6.82 3.26
C PHE A 76 -3.40 6.60 4.70
N THR A 77 -4.07 5.70 5.42
CA THR A 77 -3.61 5.22 6.73
C THR A 77 -2.88 3.90 6.54
N LEU A 78 -1.56 3.90 6.78
CA LEU A 78 -0.73 2.72 6.73
C LEU A 78 -0.94 1.87 8.00
N GLY A 79 -0.91 0.55 7.83
CA GLY A 79 -0.98 -0.40 8.95
C GLY A 79 0.25 -0.28 9.88
N ALA A 80 0.09 -0.71 11.13
CA ALA A 80 1.19 -0.68 12.09
C ALA A 80 2.40 -1.47 11.58
N GLY A 81 3.58 -0.84 11.58
CA GLY A 81 4.83 -1.43 11.11
C GLY A 81 4.97 -1.51 9.58
N THR A 82 4.03 -0.96 8.82
CA THR A 82 4.15 -0.79 7.37
C THR A 82 4.60 0.63 7.03
N LYS A 83 5.37 0.74 5.95
CA LYS A 83 5.92 2.00 5.43
C LYS A 83 5.38 2.28 4.04
N LEU A 84 5.36 3.55 3.65
CA LEU A 84 4.99 3.93 2.28
C LEU A 84 5.93 3.30 1.25
N SER A 85 7.21 3.11 1.60
CA SER A 85 8.21 2.43 0.77
C SER A 85 7.95 0.93 0.57
N ASP A 86 7.02 0.32 1.31
CA ASP A 86 6.60 -1.06 1.09
C ASP A 86 5.61 -1.19 -0.10
N TYR A 87 5.29 -0.09 -0.79
CA TYR A 87 4.40 -0.05 -1.95
C TYR A 87 5.17 0.31 -3.22
N SER A 88 4.91 -0.40 -4.32
CA SER A 88 5.62 -0.23 -5.60
C SER A 88 4.85 0.58 -6.62
N LYS A 89 3.53 0.71 -6.48
CA LYS A 89 2.69 1.36 -7.48
C LYS A 89 1.61 2.20 -6.85
N PHE A 90 1.33 3.32 -7.49
CA PHE A 90 0.12 4.12 -7.28
C PHE A 90 -0.80 3.92 -8.47
N LEU A 91 -2.05 3.57 -8.21
CA LEU A 91 -3.05 3.29 -9.23
C LEU A 91 -4.30 4.12 -8.99
N PHE A 92 -5.01 4.45 -10.06
CA PHE A 92 -6.35 5.02 -9.99
C PHE A 92 -7.04 4.85 -11.33
N ASP A 93 -8.36 4.83 -11.34
CA ASP A 93 -9.14 5.03 -12.55
C ASP A 93 -9.33 6.53 -12.78
N GLY A 94 -8.88 7.02 -13.93
CA GLY A 94 -8.89 8.44 -14.29
C GLY A 94 -9.83 8.75 -15.43
N TYR A 95 -10.61 9.84 -15.31
CA TYR A 95 -11.39 10.41 -16.40
C TYR A 95 -11.03 11.88 -16.63
N PHE A 96 -10.36 12.16 -17.73
CA PHE A 96 -9.77 13.46 -18.07
C PHE A 96 -10.74 14.24 -18.97
N ALA A 97 -11.72 14.91 -18.37
CA ALA A 97 -12.96 15.30 -19.02
C ALA A 97 -12.85 16.49 -19.99
N GLN A 98 -12.24 17.60 -19.57
CA GLN A 98 -12.23 18.84 -20.37
C GLN A 98 -11.06 19.77 -20.05
N GLY A 99 -10.83 20.75 -20.92
CA GLY A 99 -9.76 21.73 -20.81
C GLY A 99 -8.40 21.15 -21.17
N ASP A 100 -7.35 21.69 -20.57
CA ASP A 100 -5.96 21.27 -20.80
C ASP A 100 -5.60 20.00 -20.02
N VAL A 101 -6.15 18.87 -20.44
CA VAL A 101 -6.02 17.55 -19.78
C VAL A 101 -5.38 16.48 -20.66
N GLY A 102 -5.12 16.80 -21.93
CA GLY A 102 -4.45 15.91 -22.88
C GLY A 102 -2.94 16.08 -22.87
N TRP A 103 -2.21 15.01 -23.23
CA TRP A 103 -0.74 14.99 -23.33
C TRP A 103 -0.05 15.54 -22.07
N LYS A 104 -0.41 14.95 -20.92
CA LYS A 104 0.03 15.40 -19.60
C LYS A 104 0.92 14.37 -18.93
N ASN A 105 1.95 14.85 -18.25
CA ASN A 105 2.68 14.03 -17.30
C ASN A 105 1.94 14.07 -15.95
N ILE A 106 1.41 12.93 -15.52
CA ILE A 106 0.78 12.75 -14.22
C ILE A 106 1.88 12.52 -13.21
N ILE A 107 1.87 13.23 -12.09
CA ILE A 107 2.94 13.22 -11.10
C ILE A 107 2.34 12.94 -9.73
N VAL A 108 3.06 12.17 -8.89
CA VAL A 108 2.66 11.84 -7.52
C VAL A 108 3.73 12.36 -6.55
N TYR A 109 3.29 13.11 -5.54
CA TYR A 109 4.10 13.61 -4.43
C TYR A 109 3.62 13.03 -3.11
N ALA A 110 4.56 12.60 -2.25
CA ALA A 110 4.29 12.08 -0.92
C ALA A 110 4.64 13.06 0.18
N TYR A 111 3.81 13.06 1.23
CA TYR A 111 3.96 13.84 2.46
C TYR A 111 3.62 12.97 3.68
N ASP A 112 4.32 13.21 4.79
CA ASP A 112 4.08 12.63 6.13
C ASP A 112 3.20 13.52 7.02
N VAL A 113 2.82 14.70 6.52
CA VAL A 113 1.91 15.66 7.14
C VAL A 113 0.98 16.25 6.08
N THR A 114 -0.13 16.86 6.50
CA THR A 114 -1.06 17.51 5.56
C THR A 114 -0.31 18.51 4.67
N PRO A 115 -0.39 18.36 3.33
CA PRO A 115 0.43 19.14 2.40
C PRO A 115 0.01 20.61 2.38
N THR A 116 0.99 21.50 2.27
CA THR A 116 0.79 22.96 2.10
C THR A 116 1.76 23.51 1.06
N GLY A 117 1.41 24.65 0.45
CA GLY A 117 2.21 25.29 -0.59
C GLY A 117 1.82 24.85 -2.01
N PRO A 118 2.76 24.86 -2.97
CA PRO A 118 2.49 24.45 -4.35
C PRO A 118 2.72 22.95 -4.57
N ALA A 119 1.96 22.34 -5.49
CA ALA A 119 2.35 21.10 -6.15
C ALA A 119 3.21 21.39 -7.39
N PHE A 120 3.95 20.40 -7.90
CA PHE A 120 4.64 20.47 -9.20
C PHE A 120 5.58 21.67 -9.40
N HIS A 121 6.14 22.22 -8.31
CA HIS A 121 6.99 23.40 -8.30
C HIS A 121 8.26 23.13 -7.50
N GLU A 122 9.36 23.85 -7.77
CA GLU A 122 10.62 23.77 -7.01
C GLU A 122 10.51 24.07 -5.51
N ASN A 123 9.39 24.69 -5.08
CA ASN A 123 9.11 25.05 -3.69
C ASN A 123 8.13 24.05 -3.03
N THR A 124 7.80 22.96 -3.73
CA THR A 124 7.05 21.86 -3.13
C THR A 124 7.86 21.28 -1.97
N THR A 125 7.18 20.94 -0.88
CA THR A 125 7.79 20.26 0.27
C THR A 125 7.65 18.75 0.18
N GLY A 126 6.83 18.25 -0.73
CA GLY A 126 6.64 16.83 -0.95
C GLY A 126 7.80 16.20 -1.69
N THR A 127 7.93 14.88 -1.55
CA THR A 127 8.87 14.08 -2.33
C THR A 127 8.15 13.56 -3.58
N GLN A 128 8.65 13.85 -4.78
CA GLN A 128 8.11 13.24 -6.00
C GLN A 128 8.45 11.75 -5.98
N ILE A 129 7.43 10.90 -5.99
CA ILE A 129 7.59 9.45 -5.89
C ILE A 129 7.16 8.69 -7.14
N GLY A 130 6.54 9.35 -8.11
CA GLY A 130 6.10 8.70 -9.35
C GLY A 130 5.72 9.70 -10.43
N SER A 131 5.81 9.27 -11.68
CA SER A 131 5.29 10.03 -12.82
C SER A 131 4.96 9.14 -14.00
N TRP A 132 3.93 9.51 -14.78
CA TRP A 132 3.52 8.78 -15.98
C TRP A 132 3.09 9.74 -17.10
N ASP A 133 3.67 9.55 -18.28
CA ASP A 133 3.36 10.35 -19.47
C ASP A 133 2.07 9.85 -20.15
N ARG A 134 0.96 10.57 -19.92
CA ARG A 134 -0.34 10.32 -20.53
C ARG A 134 -0.40 10.97 -21.92
N ALA A 135 0.13 10.28 -22.93
CA ALA A 135 0.13 10.74 -24.32
C ALA A 135 -1.22 10.53 -25.06
N LYS A 136 -2.32 11.04 -24.49
CA LYS A 136 -3.69 10.91 -25.03
C LYS A 136 -4.45 12.24 -24.97
N PRO A 137 -5.49 12.44 -25.83
CA PRO A 137 -6.41 13.56 -25.70
C PRO A 137 -7.28 13.46 -24.44
N ALA A 138 -8.30 14.32 -24.30
CA ALA A 138 -9.35 14.15 -23.29
C ALA A 138 -10.00 12.75 -23.39
N SER A 139 -10.42 12.21 -22.26
CA SER A 139 -10.94 10.85 -22.15
C SER A 139 -12.35 10.73 -22.74
N THR A 140 -12.63 9.59 -23.35
CA THR A 140 -14.00 9.19 -23.77
C THR A 140 -14.61 8.12 -22.86
N ALA A 141 -13.81 7.56 -21.95
CA ALA A 141 -14.17 6.55 -20.97
C ALA A 141 -13.16 6.61 -19.81
N TRP A 142 -13.47 5.95 -18.69
CA TRP A 142 -12.52 5.73 -17.59
C TRP A 142 -11.26 4.99 -18.08
N GLU A 143 -10.11 5.37 -17.53
CA GLU A 143 -8.82 4.78 -17.86
C GLU A 143 -8.09 4.36 -16.59
N THR A 144 -7.70 3.10 -16.50
CA THR A 144 -6.83 2.64 -15.42
C THR A 144 -5.42 3.19 -15.63
N ILE A 145 -4.96 3.97 -14.66
CA ILE A 145 -3.63 4.55 -14.61
C ILE A 145 -2.80 3.78 -13.60
N GLU A 146 -1.60 3.37 -14.01
CA GLU A 146 -0.65 2.68 -13.16
C GLU A 146 0.69 3.43 -13.21
N ILE A 147 1.16 3.89 -12.05
CA ILE A 147 2.39 4.66 -11.90
C ILE A 147 3.34 3.89 -11.01
N ASP A 148 4.48 3.47 -11.58
CA ASP A 148 5.58 2.89 -10.81
C ASP A 148 6.15 3.94 -9.84
N LEU A 149 6.33 3.52 -8.59
CA LEU A 149 6.87 4.36 -7.54
C LEU A 149 8.38 4.17 -7.40
N SER A 150 9.10 5.26 -7.17
CA SER A 150 10.54 5.29 -6.99
C SER A 150 10.95 6.41 -6.04
N GLY A 151 12.07 6.24 -5.33
CA GLY A 151 12.51 7.23 -4.32
C GLY A 151 11.51 7.40 -3.17
N VAL A 152 10.72 6.36 -2.87
CA VAL A 152 9.64 6.41 -1.89
C VAL A 152 10.21 6.49 -0.47
N PRO A 153 9.81 7.48 0.33
CA PRO A 153 10.28 7.62 1.71
C PRO A 153 9.62 6.58 2.64
N ASP A 154 10.32 6.27 3.74
CA ASP A 154 9.87 5.37 4.82
C ASP A 154 8.84 6.04 5.76
N TYR A 155 7.84 6.74 5.21
CA TYR A 155 6.78 7.33 6.03
C TYR A 155 5.90 6.24 6.65
N GLU A 156 5.46 6.47 7.88
CA GLU A 156 4.65 5.55 8.69
C GLU A 156 3.36 6.25 9.13
N GLY A 157 2.31 5.48 9.46
CA GLY A 157 1.04 6.03 9.92
C GLY A 157 0.24 6.65 8.78
N THR A 158 -0.29 7.87 8.98
CA THR A 158 -1.06 8.57 7.95
C THR A 158 -0.13 9.28 6.98
N VAL A 159 -0.31 9.03 5.69
CA VAL A 159 0.44 9.67 4.61
C VAL A 159 -0.51 10.34 3.62
N PHE A 160 -0.03 11.38 2.95
CA PHE A 160 -0.82 12.13 1.97
C PHE A 160 -0.14 12.05 0.62
N LEU A 161 -0.91 11.70 -0.41
CA LEU A 161 -0.44 11.66 -1.79
C LEU A 161 -1.13 12.77 -2.58
N ALA A 162 -0.35 13.77 -2.99
CA ALA A 162 -0.80 14.79 -3.93
C ALA A 162 -0.54 14.29 -5.35
N PHE A 163 -1.56 14.26 -6.20
CA PHE A 163 -1.43 13.75 -7.57
C PHE A 163 -2.27 14.53 -8.57
N GLY A 164 -1.86 14.43 -9.84
CA GLY A 164 -2.46 15.16 -10.95
C GLY A 164 -1.39 15.61 -11.94
N PHE A 165 -1.64 16.71 -12.62
CA PHE A 165 -0.75 17.25 -13.65
C PHE A 165 -0.81 18.77 -13.67
N ASN A 166 0.29 19.39 -14.10
CA ASN A 166 0.40 20.84 -14.10
C ASN A 166 -0.37 21.47 -15.28
N CYS A 167 -1.40 22.27 -15.00
CA CYS A 167 -2.25 22.91 -16.02
C CYS A 167 -2.98 24.15 -15.45
N ALA A 168 -3.40 25.06 -16.33
CA ALA A 168 -4.15 26.28 -15.96
C ALA A 168 -5.30 26.64 -16.92
N GLY A 169 -5.72 25.69 -17.76
CA GLY A 169 -6.72 25.89 -18.81
C GLY A 169 -6.15 25.80 -20.22
N ASP A 170 -7.03 25.58 -21.20
CA ASP A 170 -6.64 25.49 -22.61
C ASP A 170 -6.55 26.87 -23.29
N GLU A 171 -6.16 26.90 -24.56
CA GLU A 171 -6.04 28.13 -25.37
C GLU A 171 -7.36 28.93 -25.48
N LYS A 172 -8.50 28.31 -25.18
CA LYS A 172 -9.84 28.92 -25.19
C LYS A 172 -10.30 29.34 -23.80
N GLY A 173 -9.47 29.13 -22.77
CA GLY A 173 -9.79 29.42 -21.38
C GLY A 173 -10.74 28.40 -20.75
N VAL A 174 -10.88 27.21 -21.31
CA VAL A 174 -11.68 26.13 -20.69
C VAL A 174 -10.92 25.57 -19.51
N THR A 175 -11.52 25.68 -18.32
CA THR A 175 -10.96 25.17 -17.07
C THR A 175 -10.75 23.65 -17.16
N PRO A 176 -9.58 23.13 -16.75
CA PRO A 176 -9.34 21.70 -16.69
C PRO A 176 -10.28 21.05 -15.67
N ILE A 177 -10.85 19.90 -16.00
CA ILE A 177 -11.58 19.07 -15.04
C ILE A 177 -11.17 17.62 -15.28
N TRP A 178 -10.80 16.94 -14.22
CA TRP A 178 -10.58 15.50 -14.23
C TRP A 178 -11.16 14.86 -12.98
N TYR A 179 -11.38 13.55 -13.08
CA TYR A 179 -11.95 12.74 -12.04
C TYR A 179 -11.01 11.56 -11.76
N ALA A 180 -11.00 11.09 -10.52
CA ALA A 180 -10.32 9.88 -10.10
C ALA A 180 -11.23 9.03 -9.23
N ASP A 181 -11.07 7.73 -9.37
CA ASP A 181 -11.73 6.72 -8.56
C ASP A 181 -10.77 5.55 -8.29
N ASP A 182 -11.10 4.68 -7.34
CA ASP A 182 -10.33 3.48 -6.97
C ASP A 182 -8.83 3.78 -6.75
N VAL A 183 -8.56 4.89 -6.06
CA VAL A 183 -7.19 5.38 -5.83
C VAL A 183 -6.50 4.44 -4.85
N SER A 184 -5.39 3.84 -5.26
CA SER A 184 -4.80 2.75 -4.51
C SER A 184 -3.27 2.69 -4.52
N LEU A 185 -2.76 2.04 -3.48
CA LEU A 185 -1.34 1.70 -3.32
C LEU A 185 -1.19 0.18 -3.39
N ALA A 186 -0.45 -0.31 -4.38
CA ALA A 186 -0.13 -1.73 -4.48
C ALA A 186 1.15 -2.07 -3.72
N ALA A 187 1.05 -3.01 -2.80
CA ALA A 187 2.18 -3.50 -2.03
C ALA A 187 3.24 -4.12 -2.95
N ILE A 188 4.52 -3.96 -2.60
CA ILE A 188 5.59 -4.72 -3.23
C ILE A 188 5.31 -6.19 -2.98
N SER A 189 5.08 -6.95 -4.05
CA SER A 189 5.04 -8.40 -3.96
C SER A 189 6.46 -8.88 -3.65
N THR A 190 6.74 -9.17 -2.39
CA THR A 190 7.89 -10.01 -2.05
C THR A 190 7.54 -11.39 -2.60
N SER A 191 8.10 -11.73 -3.76
CA SER A 191 7.98 -13.06 -4.34
C SER A 191 8.18 -14.09 -3.25
N ILE A 192 7.28 -15.07 -3.16
CA ILE A 192 7.52 -16.30 -2.42
C ILE A 192 8.88 -16.84 -2.90
N PRO A 193 9.90 -16.96 -2.03
CA PRO A 193 11.20 -17.47 -2.45
C PRO A 193 11.03 -18.81 -3.17
N GLU A 194 11.81 -19.08 -4.23
CA GLU A 194 11.89 -20.45 -4.73
C GLU A 194 12.52 -21.33 -3.66
N PHE A 195 11.82 -22.38 -3.26
CA PHE A 195 12.26 -23.29 -2.21
C PHE A 195 12.60 -24.66 -2.77
N GLY A 196 13.67 -25.27 -2.27
CA GLY A 196 14.04 -26.65 -2.62
C GLY A 196 13.02 -27.68 -2.13
N SER A 197 12.92 -28.82 -2.83
CA SER A 197 11.91 -29.87 -2.62
C SER A 197 12.17 -30.85 -1.47
N ASP A 198 13.31 -30.76 -0.79
CA ASP A 198 13.71 -31.79 0.17
C ASP A 198 13.28 -31.46 1.60
N LEU A 199 12.12 -31.95 2.03
CA LEU A 199 11.61 -31.75 3.39
C LEU A 199 12.67 -32.16 4.45
N PRO A 200 13.06 -31.28 5.40
CA PRO A 200 13.85 -31.69 6.56
C PRO A 200 13.03 -32.69 7.40
N SER A 201 13.70 -33.48 8.24
CA SER A 201 13.08 -34.42 9.20
C SER A 201 12.40 -33.69 10.37
N VAL A 202 11.55 -32.71 10.04
CA VAL A 202 10.89 -31.79 10.97
C VAL A 202 9.39 -31.93 10.75
N ASP A 203 8.65 -32.12 11.84
CA ASP A 203 7.20 -32.21 11.78
C ASP A 203 6.60 -30.81 11.93
N ILE A 204 5.72 -30.44 11.00
CA ILE A 204 4.89 -29.24 11.13
C ILE A 204 3.47 -29.65 11.44
N ILE A 205 2.99 -29.24 12.61
CA ILE A 205 1.69 -29.63 13.16
C ILE A 205 0.81 -28.39 13.27
N SER A 206 -0.23 -28.38 12.46
CA SER A 206 -1.29 -27.38 12.47
C SER A 206 -2.23 -27.56 13.66
N LYS A 207 -2.34 -26.54 14.52
CA LYS A 207 -3.28 -26.49 15.65
C LYS A 207 -4.15 -25.24 15.56
N ALA A 208 -5.18 -25.17 16.43
CA ALA A 208 -6.03 -24.00 16.54
C ALA A 208 -5.22 -22.78 16.96
N GLY A 209 -5.08 -21.79 16.07
CA GLY A 209 -4.33 -20.57 16.32
C GLY A 209 -2.80 -20.73 16.54
N VAL A 210 -2.23 -21.90 16.23
CA VAL A 210 -0.81 -22.21 16.47
C VAL A 210 -0.25 -23.13 15.38
N ILE A 211 0.97 -22.86 14.92
CA ILE A 211 1.82 -23.83 14.22
C ILE A 211 2.85 -24.37 15.22
N GLU A 212 2.91 -25.68 15.41
CA GLU A 212 4.03 -26.34 16.07
C GLU A 212 5.02 -26.85 15.01
N ILE A 213 6.31 -26.61 15.21
CA ILE A 213 7.40 -27.13 14.40
C ILE A 213 8.30 -27.94 15.34
N ALA A 214 8.35 -29.26 15.17
CA ALA A 214 9.03 -30.17 16.07
C ALA A 214 10.25 -30.82 15.43
N GLY A 215 11.29 -31.07 16.22
CA GLY A 215 12.52 -31.75 15.76
C GLY A 215 13.57 -30.82 15.14
N LEU A 216 13.56 -29.54 15.50
CA LEU A 216 14.53 -28.55 15.03
C LEU A 216 15.93 -28.83 15.60
N GLN A 217 16.96 -28.64 14.77
CA GLN A 217 18.36 -28.85 15.09
C GLN A 217 19.19 -27.64 14.62
N ASN A 218 19.07 -26.53 15.34
CA ASN A 218 19.74 -25.26 15.03
C ASN A 218 19.32 -24.68 13.66
N ASN A 219 18.02 -24.69 13.37
CA ASN A 219 17.47 -24.19 12.12
C ASN A 219 17.05 -22.71 12.21
N ASN A 220 17.04 -22.04 11.07
CA ASN A 220 16.43 -20.72 10.90
C ASN A 220 15.00 -20.87 10.42
N ILE A 221 14.04 -20.27 11.11
CA ILE A 221 12.62 -20.37 10.81
C ILE A 221 12.12 -19.01 10.38
N ILE A 222 11.46 -18.95 9.23
CA ILE A 222 10.73 -17.78 8.76
C ILE A 222 9.33 -18.24 8.37
N VAL A 223 8.30 -17.51 8.75
CA VAL A 223 6.92 -17.80 8.30
C VAL A 223 6.42 -16.63 7.47
N TYR A 224 5.80 -16.93 6.34
CA TYR A 224 5.15 -15.96 5.47
C TYR A 224 3.65 -16.23 5.39
N ASN A 225 2.86 -15.17 5.22
CA ASN A 225 1.47 -15.32 4.77
C ASN A 225 1.42 -15.56 3.24
N LEU A 226 0.22 -15.74 2.68
CA LEU A 226 0.06 -15.96 1.25
C LEU A 226 0.40 -14.75 0.36
N ASN A 227 0.48 -13.56 0.93
CA ASN A 227 0.90 -12.35 0.21
C ASN A 227 2.43 -12.24 0.14
N GLY A 228 3.17 -13.20 0.70
CA GLY A 228 4.62 -13.17 0.79
C GLY A 228 5.16 -12.35 1.96
N THR A 229 4.30 -11.73 2.77
CA THR A 229 4.73 -10.95 3.95
C THR A 229 5.29 -11.88 5.02
N LYS A 230 6.47 -11.55 5.56
CA LYS A 230 7.07 -12.25 6.71
C LYS A 230 6.29 -11.94 7.99
N VAL A 231 5.73 -12.97 8.63
CA VAL A 231 4.93 -12.88 9.87
C VAL A 231 5.63 -13.44 11.10
N PHE A 232 6.74 -14.16 10.93
CA PHE A 232 7.57 -14.67 12.02
C PHE A 232 9.00 -14.91 11.54
N GLU A 233 9.98 -14.71 12.42
CA GLU A 233 11.38 -15.08 12.18
C GLU A 233 12.07 -15.47 13.48
N GLN A 234 12.83 -16.56 13.45
CA GLN A 234 13.72 -16.94 14.54
C GLN A 234 14.91 -17.76 14.01
N ALA A 235 16.12 -17.36 14.39
CA ALA A 235 17.34 -18.08 14.02
C ALA A 235 17.77 -19.11 15.08
N ALA A 236 18.56 -20.10 14.66
CA ALA A 236 19.24 -21.06 15.53
C ALA A 236 18.32 -21.83 16.51
N VAL A 237 17.13 -22.21 16.07
CA VAL A 237 16.12 -22.88 16.89
C VAL A 237 16.43 -24.37 17.02
N SER A 238 16.32 -24.92 18.23
CA SER A 238 16.46 -26.35 18.51
C SER A 238 15.27 -26.87 19.34
N GLY A 239 14.88 -28.13 19.12
CA GLY A 239 13.74 -28.75 19.80
C GLY A 239 12.41 -28.43 19.11
N ASN A 240 11.40 -28.05 19.89
CA ASN A 240 10.06 -27.71 19.36
C ASN A 240 9.83 -26.21 19.46
N LEU A 241 9.21 -25.65 18.43
CA LEU A 241 8.82 -24.25 18.33
C LEU A 241 7.30 -24.17 18.17
N ASN A 242 6.65 -23.34 18.97
CA ASN A 242 5.22 -23.03 18.82
C ASN A 242 5.07 -21.57 18.40
N ILE A 243 4.39 -21.33 17.29
CA ILE A 243 4.17 -20.01 16.70
C ILE A 243 2.68 -19.73 16.74
N VAL A 244 2.26 -18.74 17.54
CA VAL A 244 0.86 -18.31 17.63
C VAL A 244 0.54 -17.44 16.41
N LEU A 245 -0.45 -17.85 15.62
CA LEU A 245 -0.88 -17.16 14.40
C LEU A 245 -2.40 -17.20 14.31
N PRO A 246 -3.05 -16.17 13.73
CA PRO A 246 -4.47 -16.27 13.37
C PRO A 246 -4.75 -17.48 12.48
N GLY A 247 -6.01 -17.94 12.46
CA GLY A 247 -6.43 -18.98 11.52
C GLY A 247 -6.19 -18.53 10.08
N GLY A 248 -5.57 -19.38 9.25
CA GLY A 248 -5.13 -18.99 7.91
C GLY A 248 -4.15 -19.97 7.25
N LEU A 249 -3.77 -19.70 6.02
CA LEU A 249 -2.76 -20.48 5.29
C LEU A 249 -1.42 -19.73 5.30
N TYR A 250 -0.35 -20.43 5.62
CA TYR A 250 0.99 -19.87 5.75
C TYR A 250 2.02 -20.74 5.02
N MET A 251 3.16 -20.12 4.72
CA MET A 251 4.36 -20.83 4.29
C MET A 251 5.41 -20.75 5.40
N VAL A 252 5.94 -21.90 5.78
CA VAL A 252 7.02 -22.00 6.76
C VAL A 252 8.30 -22.32 6.01
N GLN A 253 9.25 -21.39 6.03
CA GLN A 253 10.63 -21.59 5.61
C GLN A 253 11.47 -22.09 6.79
N ILE A 254 12.20 -23.18 6.57
CA ILE A 254 13.18 -23.76 7.48
C ILE A 254 14.51 -23.78 6.72
N ASP A 255 15.45 -22.96 7.17
CA ASP A 255 16.71 -22.62 6.51
C ASP A 255 16.47 -22.07 5.09
N SER A 256 16.71 -22.88 4.06
CA SER A 256 16.51 -22.54 2.64
C SER A 256 15.37 -23.34 1.98
N LYS A 257 14.56 -24.04 2.77
CA LYS A 257 13.51 -24.94 2.29
C LYS A 257 12.16 -24.49 2.82
N ALA A 258 11.07 -24.72 2.07
CA ALA A 258 9.74 -24.35 2.56
C ALA A 258 8.74 -25.48 2.53
N ILE A 259 7.79 -25.33 3.44
CA ILE A 259 6.66 -26.23 3.65
C ILE A 259 5.41 -25.36 3.76
N LYS A 260 4.31 -25.79 3.14
CA LYS A 260 3.00 -25.16 3.28
C LYS A 260 2.33 -25.67 4.57
N ALA A 261 1.88 -24.76 5.43
CA ALA A 261 1.25 -25.09 6.70
C ALA A 261 -0.08 -24.36 6.85
N LEU A 262 -1.14 -25.11 7.18
CA LEU A 262 -2.45 -24.54 7.53
C LEU A 262 -2.47 -24.21 9.03
N VAL A 263 -3.12 -23.14 9.45
CA VAL A 263 -3.50 -22.88 10.84
C VAL A 263 -5.01 -22.98 10.92
N LYS A 264 -5.50 -23.82 11.83
CA LYS A 264 -6.93 -24.06 12.02
C LYS A 264 -7.53 -23.09 13.03
#